data_AF-A0A3P7DY34-F1
#
_entry.id   AF-A0A3P7DY34-F1
#
_cell.length_a   1.000
_cell.length_b   1.000
_cell.length_c   1.000
_cell.angle_alpha   90.00
_cell.angle_beta   90.00
_cell.angle_gamma   90.00
#
_symmetry.space_group_name_H-M   'P 1'
#
loop_
_entity.id
_entity.type
_entity.pdbx_description
1 polymer ?
#
loop_
_entity_poly.entity_id
_entity_poly.type
_entity_poly.pdbx_seq_one_letter_code
_entity_poly.pdbx_strand_id
1 'polypeptide(L)'
;MLAVIYSSCIADSFIELPFVGAYFVAQSFRFSHYFVSWFSAGTSLLSGIDSGIVADWIHIELPRSLVDVVVSWNIPMHRFLHHYIFGETRKYGSAAAIFVTYVVSSLFHGINFQLSAVLLSLGLYTYAETKIRSKLSRRTDSCVRARICRKECHHTCKESALSTLTINMLFRALALTHLVYLGMAFDDSTAETGYSWRHTLSVWADSYYFSHVIGLFMLLLSSAF
;
A
#
# COMPACT_ATOMS: atom_id res chain seq x y z
N MET A 1 -18.47 -12.27 5.42
CA MET A 1 -18.44 -13.36 6.42
C MET A 1 -17.04 -13.92 6.58
N LEU A 2 -16.47 -14.64 5.59
CA LEU A 2 -15.11 -15.21 5.70
C LEU A 2 -14.03 -14.20 6.13
N ALA A 3 -14.06 -12.98 5.57
CA ALA A 3 -13.06 -11.98 5.91
C ALA A 3 -13.12 -11.51 7.38
N VAL A 4 -14.32 -11.41 7.96
CA VAL A 4 -14.51 -11.05 9.38
C VAL A 4 -14.06 -12.18 10.29
N ILE A 5 -14.43 -13.42 9.97
CA ILE A 5 -14.01 -14.60 10.74
C ILE A 5 -12.48 -14.69 10.75
N TYR A 6 -11.85 -14.43 9.60
CA TYR A 6 -10.40 -14.41 9.53
C TYR A 6 -9.79 -13.29 10.38
N SER A 7 -10.27 -12.05 10.20
CA SER A 7 -9.72 -10.89 10.91
C SER A 7 -9.89 -10.95 12.42
N SER A 8 -11.00 -11.54 12.90
CA SER A 8 -11.38 -11.48 14.32
C SER A 8 -11.18 -12.79 15.10
N CYS A 9 -10.81 -13.89 14.44
CA CYS A 9 -10.65 -15.18 15.12
C CYS A 9 -9.37 -15.91 14.73
N ILE A 10 -8.98 -15.85 13.44
CA ILE A 10 -7.83 -16.62 12.94
C ILE A 10 -6.54 -15.85 13.13
N ALA A 11 -6.53 -14.55 12.80
CA ALA A 11 -5.34 -13.72 12.90
C ALA A 11 -4.76 -13.68 14.32
N ASP A 12 -5.62 -13.60 15.34
CA ASP A 12 -5.21 -13.51 16.75
C ASP A 12 -4.48 -14.75 17.26
N SER A 13 -4.70 -15.91 16.62
CA SER A 13 -4.10 -17.18 17.04
C SER A 13 -2.59 -17.26 16.79
N PHE A 14 -2.00 -16.32 16.03
CA PHE A 14 -0.59 -16.39 15.59
C PHE A 14 0.27 -15.21 16.06
N ILE A 15 -0.19 -14.46 17.06
CA ILE A 15 0.47 -13.22 17.51
C ILE A 15 1.84 -13.48 18.20
N GLU A 16 2.10 -14.68 18.71
CA GLU A 16 3.27 -14.95 19.56
C GLU A 16 4.64 -14.91 18.85
N LEU A 17 4.68 -14.97 17.52
CA LEU A 17 5.92 -14.86 16.73
C LEU A 17 6.10 -13.42 16.24
N PRO A 18 7.24 -12.72 16.45
CA PRO A 18 7.30 -11.26 16.31
C PRO A 18 6.86 -10.73 14.93
N PHE A 19 7.51 -11.19 13.85
CA PHE A 19 7.17 -10.74 12.49
C PHE A 19 5.89 -11.40 11.95
N VAL A 20 5.61 -12.63 12.38
CA VAL A 20 4.42 -13.38 11.94
C VAL A 20 3.17 -12.78 12.55
N GLY A 21 3.19 -12.46 13.83
CA GLY A 21 2.15 -11.72 14.54
C GLY A 21 1.93 -10.35 13.93
N ALA A 22 2.99 -9.58 13.66
CA ALA A 22 2.88 -8.33 12.91
C ALA A 22 2.21 -8.51 11.54
N TYR A 23 2.52 -9.60 10.84
CA TYR A 23 1.87 -9.93 9.57
C TYR A 23 0.37 -10.20 9.74
N PHE A 24 -0.03 -10.98 10.74
CA PHE A 24 -1.43 -11.30 11.01
C PHE A 24 -2.22 -10.08 11.50
N VAL A 25 -1.64 -9.22 12.34
CA VAL A 25 -2.23 -7.94 12.74
C VAL A 25 -2.42 -7.04 11.52
N ALA A 26 -1.39 -6.89 10.68
CA ALA A 26 -1.51 -6.11 9.46
C ALA A 26 -2.57 -6.70 8.51
N GLN A 27 -2.68 -8.03 8.44
CA GLN A 27 -3.62 -8.71 7.58
C GLN A 27 -5.06 -8.65 8.10
N SER A 28 -5.29 -8.72 9.42
CA SER A 28 -6.62 -8.59 10.02
C SER A 28 -7.24 -7.23 9.64
N PHE A 29 -6.46 -6.14 9.73
CA PHE A 29 -6.87 -4.81 9.29
C PHE A 29 -7.34 -4.79 7.82
N ARG A 30 -6.60 -5.45 6.91
CA ARG A 30 -6.99 -5.54 5.49
C ARG A 30 -8.24 -6.37 5.27
N PHE A 31 -8.38 -7.48 5.98
CA PHE A 31 -9.55 -8.35 5.87
C PHE A 31 -10.82 -7.68 6.41
N SER A 32 -10.72 -6.91 7.51
CA SER A 32 -11.82 -6.06 7.97
C SER A 32 -12.21 -5.02 6.92
N HIS A 33 -11.23 -4.39 6.26
CA HIS A 33 -11.48 -3.47 5.16
C HIS A 33 -12.20 -4.14 3.97
N TYR A 34 -11.81 -5.36 3.58
CA TYR A 34 -12.48 -6.12 2.52
C TYR A 34 -13.93 -6.41 2.85
N PHE A 35 -14.20 -6.78 4.10
CA PHE A 35 -15.57 -7.01 4.55
C PHE A 35 -16.43 -5.75 4.38
N VAL A 36 -15.97 -4.60 4.88
CA VAL A 36 -16.71 -3.34 4.77
C VAL A 36 -16.92 -2.95 3.31
N SER A 37 -15.90 -3.15 2.47
CA SER A 37 -15.96 -2.83 1.03
C SER A 37 -16.97 -3.70 0.29
N TRP A 38 -16.97 -5.02 0.51
CA TRP A 38 -17.94 -5.92 -0.12
C TRP A 38 -19.34 -5.75 0.43
N PHE A 39 -19.48 -5.45 1.73
CA PHE A 39 -20.78 -5.16 2.32
C PHE A 39 -21.37 -3.87 1.75
N SER A 40 -20.56 -2.81 1.61
CA SER A 40 -20.96 -1.57 0.94
C SER A 40 -21.35 -1.80 -0.51
N ALA A 41 -20.56 -2.54 -1.29
CA ALA A 41 -20.90 -2.86 -2.67
C ALA A 41 -22.19 -3.70 -2.78
N GLY A 42 -22.37 -4.69 -1.90
CA GLY A 42 -23.56 -5.53 -1.88
C GLY A 42 -24.82 -4.76 -1.50
N THR A 43 -24.75 -3.87 -0.52
CA THR A 43 -25.87 -2.99 -0.14
C THR A 43 -26.22 -1.99 -1.23
N SER A 44 -25.21 -1.41 -1.90
CA SER A 44 -25.43 -0.56 -3.08
C SER A 44 -26.16 -1.33 -4.18
N LEU A 45 -25.70 -2.55 -4.50
CA LEU A 45 -26.32 -3.38 -5.53
C LEU A 45 -27.77 -3.73 -5.18
N LEU A 46 -28.06 -4.06 -3.92
CA LEU A 46 -29.42 -4.31 -3.42
C LEU A 46 -30.32 -3.07 -3.52
N SER A 47 -29.75 -1.87 -3.43
CA SER A 47 -30.47 -0.60 -3.64
C SER A 47 -30.69 -0.25 -5.12
N GLY A 48 -30.22 -1.09 -6.06
CA GLY A 48 -30.31 -0.87 -7.50
C GLY A 48 -29.18 -0.04 -8.09
N ILE A 49 -28.11 0.23 -7.33
CA ILE A 49 -26.95 1.00 -7.79
C ILE A 49 -25.73 0.09 -7.85
N ASP A 50 -25.23 -0.18 -9.06
CA ASP A 50 -23.96 -0.92 -9.22
C ASP A 50 -22.76 0.01 -8.96
N SER A 51 -22.18 -0.10 -7.76
CA SER A 51 -20.96 0.63 -7.38
C SER A 51 -19.69 0.05 -8.03
N GLY A 52 -19.77 -1.14 -8.65
CA GLY A 52 -18.64 -1.91 -9.09
C GLY A 52 -17.74 -2.40 -7.94
N ILE A 53 -16.50 -2.75 -8.29
CA ILE A 53 -15.49 -3.23 -7.32
C ILE A 53 -14.98 -2.05 -6.49
N VAL A 54 -15.19 -2.11 -5.18
CA VAL A 54 -14.70 -1.11 -4.21
C VAL A 54 -13.24 -1.36 -3.82
N ALA A 55 -12.88 -2.61 -3.57
CA ALA A 55 -11.52 -3.03 -3.21
C ALA A 55 -11.15 -4.32 -3.96
N ASP A 56 -9.96 -4.32 -4.59
CA ASP A 56 -9.43 -5.49 -5.30
C ASP A 56 -8.40 -6.21 -4.43
N TRP A 57 -8.89 -7.17 -3.64
CA TRP A 57 -8.11 -7.92 -2.65
C TRP A 57 -6.94 -8.69 -3.25
N ILE A 58 -7.02 -9.14 -4.51
CA ILE A 58 -5.94 -9.92 -5.15
C ILE A 58 -4.72 -9.02 -5.35
N HIS A 59 -4.94 -7.80 -5.85
CA HIS A 59 -3.86 -6.84 -6.09
C HIS A 59 -3.32 -6.21 -4.80
N ILE A 60 -4.01 -6.38 -3.66
CA ILE A 60 -3.54 -5.93 -2.35
C ILE A 60 -2.73 -7.02 -1.65
N GLU A 61 -3.17 -8.28 -1.66
CA GLU A 61 -2.45 -9.39 -1.01
C GLU A 61 -1.33 -9.97 -1.87
N LEU A 62 -1.41 -9.83 -3.20
CA LEU A 62 -0.36 -10.26 -4.15
C LEU A 62 0.06 -9.11 -5.08
N PRO A 63 0.53 -7.97 -4.52
CA PRO A 63 0.83 -6.79 -5.31
C PRO A 63 2.06 -7.01 -6.18
N ARG A 64 2.08 -6.43 -7.39
CA ARG A 64 3.34 -6.29 -8.13
C ARG A 64 4.21 -5.17 -7.56
N SER A 65 3.57 -4.13 -7.05
CA SER A 65 4.18 -2.94 -6.46
C SER A 65 3.21 -2.27 -5.49
N LEU A 66 3.70 -1.34 -4.67
CA LEU A 66 2.84 -0.55 -3.78
C LEU A 66 1.82 0.30 -4.56
N VAL A 67 2.10 0.62 -5.84
CA VAL A 67 1.11 1.29 -6.70
C VAL A 67 -0.16 0.46 -6.87
N ASP A 68 -0.05 -0.87 -6.95
CA ASP A 68 -1.23 -1.73 -7.04
C ASP A 68 -2.02 -1.67 -5.74
N VAL A 69 -1.33 -1.70 -4.59
CA VAL A 69 -1.97 -1.61 -3.27
C VAL A 69 -2.76 -0.31 -3.13
N VAL A 70 -2.14 0.84 -3.39
CA VAL A 70 -2.77 2.16 -3.16
C VAL A 70 -3.92 2.45 -4.12
N VAL A 71 -3.93 1.82 -5.30
CA VAL A 71 -5.01 1.93 -6.28
C VAL A 71 -6.15 0.98 -5.92
N SER A 72 -5.81 -0.25 -5.54
CA SER A 72 -6.76 -1.33 -5.30
C SER A 72 -7.39 -1.29 -3.91
N TRP A 73 -6.75 -0.62 -2.94
CA TRP A 73 -7.23 -0.50 -1.55
C TRP A 73 -8.65 0.05 -1.48
N ASN A 74 -8.89 1.22 -2.07
CA ASN A 74 -10.21 1.83 -2.17
C ASN A 74 -10.31 2.54 -3.53
N ILE A 75 -10.82 1.82 -4.52
CA ILE A 75 -10.82 2.24 -5.93
C ILE A 75 -11.63 3.54 -6.13
N PRO A 76 -12.84 3.70 -5.54
CA PRO A 76 -13.58 4.97 -5.64
C PRO A 76 -12.81 6.16 -5.06
N MET A 77 -12.24 6.00 -3.86
CA MET A 77 -11.44 7.06 -3.22
C MET A 77 -10.19 7.38 -4.02
N HIS A 78 -9.48 6.36 -4.54
CA HIS A 78 -8.32 6.56 -5.40
C HIS A 78 -8.68 7.36 -6.65
N ARG A 79 -9.78 7.02 -7.33
CA ARG A 79 -10.27 7.74 -8.52
C ARG A 79 -10.61 9.19 -8.19
N PHE A 80 -11.30 9.43 -7.06
CA PHE A 80 -11.63 10.77 -6.59
C PHE A 80 -10.36 11.60 -6.36
N LEU A 81 -9.43 11.11 -5.54
CA LEU A 81 -8.18 11.81 -5.23
C LEU A 81 -7.31 12.02 -6.47
N HIS A 82 -7.25 11.03 -7.36
CA HIS A 82 -6.49 11.13 -8.59
C HIS A 82 -7.04 12.22 -9.53
N HIS A 83 -8.37 12.31 -9.64
CA HIS A 83 -9.01 13.31 -10.50
C HIS A 83 -8.91 14.72 -9.91
N TYR A 84 -9.39 14.90 -8.66
CA TYR A 84 -9.59 16.23 -8.08
C TYR A 84 -8.36 16.80 -7.37
N ILE A 85 -7.43 15.97 -6.91
CA ILE A 85 -6.26 16.44 -6.16
C ILE A 85 -4.98 16.26 -6.98
N PHE A 86 -4.69 15.03 -7.40
CA PHE A 86 -3.47 14.74 -8.15
C PHE A 86 -3.46 15.45 -9.51
N GLY A 87 -4.57 15.41 -10.26
CA GLY A 87 -4.71 16.09 -11.55
C GLY A 87 -4.42 17.59 -11.44
N GLU A 88 -5.07 18.26 -10.50
CA GLU A 88 -4.96 19.71 -10.28
C GLU A 88 -3.59 20.15 -9.76
N THR A 89 -2.92 19.31 -8.96
CA THR A 89 -1.60 19.62 -8.39
C THR A 89 -0.44 19.18 -9.27
N ARG A 90 -0.69 18.41 -10.33
CA ARG A 90 0.34 17.90 -11.25
C ARG A 90 1.19 18.98 -11.91
N LYS A 91 0.64 20.20 -12.08
CA LYS A 91 1.38 21.38 -12.58
C LYS A 91 2.59 21.76 -11.73
N TYR A 92 2.61 21.39 -10.44
CA TYR A 92 3.73 21.62 -9.53
C TYR A 92 4.75 20.46 -9.52
N GLY A 93 4.58 19.48 -10.41
CA GLY A 93 5.43 18.30 -10.51
C GLY A 93 4.87 17.07 -9.80
N SER A 94 5.27 15.89 -10.27
CA SER A 94 4.69 14.62 -9.79
C SER A 94 4.96 14.34 -8.31
N ALA A 95 6.12 14.75 -7.79
CA ALA A 95 6.45 14.55 -6.38
C ALA A 95 5.54 15.39 -5.48
N ALA A 96 5.38 16.68 -5.80
CA ALA A 96 4.47 17.57 -5.09
C ALA A 96 3.02 17.09 -5.17
N ALA A 97 2.59 16.65 -6.37
CA ALA A 97 1.24 16.14 -6.57
C ALA A 97 0.96 14.87 -5.73
N ILE A 98 1.91 13.93 -5.65
CA ILE A 98 1.79 12.75 -4.78
C ILE A 98 1.73 13.18 -3.31
N PHE A 99 2.64 14.03 -2.87
CA PHE A 99 2.68 14.49 -1.48
C PHE A 99 1.37 15.16 -1.07
N VAL A 100 0.86 16.12 -1.87
CA VAL A 100 -0.42 16.79 -1.59
C VAL A 100 -1.58 15.80 -1.61
N THR A 101 -1.59 14.84 -2.54
CA THR A 101 -2.63 13.81 -2.59
C THR A 101 -2.67 12.97 -1.31
N TYR A 102 -1.52 12.57 -0.78
CA TYR A 102 -1.46 11.82 0.48
C TYR A 102 -1.78 12.69 1.70
N VAL A 103 -1.38 13.96 1.73
CA VAL A 103 -1.80 14.89 2.79
C VAL A 103 -3.32 15.04 2.82
N VAL A 104 -3.96 15.26 1.67
CA VAL A 104 -5.43 15.36 1.59
C VAL A 104 -6.09 14.03 1.96
N SER A 105 -5.53 12.90 1.53
CA SER A 105 -6.01 11.58 1.92
C SER A 105 -5.94 11.37 3.43
N SER A 106 -4.84 11.75 4.08
CA SER A 106 -4.68 11.71 5.53
C SER A 106 -5.72 12.58 6.23
N LEU A 107 -5.97 13.80 5.74
CA LEU A 107 -6.98 14.71 6.30
C LEU A 107 -8.40 14.12 6.24
N PHE A 108 -8.74 13.35 5.19
CA PHE A 108 -10.03 12.65 5.12
C PHE A 108 -10.18 11.53 6.14
N HIS A 109 -9.08 11.01 6.70
CA HIS A 109 -9.11 10.07 7.82
C HIS A 109 -9.20 10.77 9.19
N GLY A 110 -9.46 12.07 9.18
CA GLY A 110 -9.40 12.94 10.35
C GLY A 110 -7.97 13.30 10.73
N ILE A 111 -7.82 14.10 11.80
CA ILE A 111 -6.50 14.45 12.36
C ILE A 111 -6.00 13.26 13.21
N ASN A 112 -5.97 12.07 12.61
CA ASN A 112 -5.49 10.83 13.21
C ASN A 112 -4.01 10.67 12.84
N PHE A 113 -3.12 10.78 13.83
CA PHE A 113 -1.68 10.70 13.59
C PHE A 113 -1.25 9.37 13.01
N GLN A 114 -1.74 8.25 13.54
CA GLN A 114 -1.38 6.90 13.12
C GLN A 114 -1.73 6.67 11.64
N LEU A 115 -2.98 6.95 11.26
CA LEU A 115 -3.43 6.84 9.87
C LEU A 115 -2.67 7.81 8.96
N SER A 116 -2.43 9.04 9.43
CA SER A 116 -1.66 10.03 8.69
C SER A 116 -0.23 9.56 8.43
N ALA A 117 0.45 9.05 9.46
CA ALA A 117 1.81 8.54 9.37
C ALA A 117 1.89 7.35 8.41
N VAL A 118 0.98 6.38 8.54
CA VAL A 118 0.91 5.21 7.65
C VAL A 118 0.71 5.62 6.19
N LEU A 119 -0.24 6.51 5.91
CA LEU A 119 -0.54 6.97 4.56
C LEU A 119 0.62 7.78 3.95
N LEU A 120 1.20 8.72 4.71
CA LEU A 120 2.34 9.51 4.22
C LEU A 120 3.56 8.63 3.95
N SER A 121 3.85 7.66 4.82
CA SER A 121 4.92 6.69 4.60
C SER A 121 4.64 5.80 3.38
N LEU A 122 3.41 5.31 3.22
CA LEU A 122 3.00 4.53 2.04
C LEU A 122 3.16 5.34 0.75
N GLY A 123 2.80 6.64 0.77
CA GLY A 123 3.00 7.54 -0.36
C GLY A 123 4.46 7.74 -0.72
N LEU A 124 5.33 7.93 0.29
CA LEU A 124 6.77 8.05 0.11
C LEU A 124 7.38 6.77 -0.47
N TYR A 125 7.03 5.61 0.08
CA TYR A 125 7.51 4.31 -0.40
C TYR A 125 7.08 4.05 -1.83
N THR A 126 5.80 4.29 -2.14
CA THR A 126 5.26 4.13 -3.49
C THR A 126 5.98 5.04 -4.50
N TYR A 127 6.28 6.27 -4.11
CA TYR A 127 7.03 7.21 -4.95
C TYR A 127 8.46 6.72 -5.22
N ALA A 128 9.20 6.34 -4.16
CA ALA A 128 10.57 5.86 -4.25
C ALA A 128 10.65 4.58 -5.10
N GLU A 129 9.76 3.62 -4.85
CA GLU A 129 9.64 2.37 -5.61
C GLU A 129 9.38 2.64 -7.09
N THR A 130 8.41 3.52 -7.40
CA THR A 130 8.06 3.87 -8.78
C THR A 130 9.24 4.46 -9.53
N LYS A 131 10.00 5.38 -8.91
CA LYS A 131 11.19 5.96 -9.53
C LYS A 131 12.28 4.92 -9.78
N ILE A 132 12.62 4.09 -8.78
CA ILE A 132 13.63 3.05 -8.92
C ILE A 132 13.25 2.07 -10.02
N ARG A 133 12.02 1.53 -9.96
CA ARG A 133 11.52 0.56 -10.96
C ARG A 133 11.52 1.14 -12.36
N SER A 134 11.19 2.43 -12.51
CA SER A 134 11.28 3.14 -13.79
C SER A 134 12.71 3.25 -14.31
N LYS A 135 13.69 3.58 -13.45
CA LYS A 135 15.11 3.61 -13.83
C LYS A 135 15.65 2.21 -14.16
N LEU A 136 15.34 1.23 -13.33
CA LEU A 136 15.77 -0.16 -13.49
C LEU A 136 15.24 -0.76 -14.80
N SER A 137 13.96 -0.52 -15.11
CA SER A 137 13.33 -0.93 -16.36
C SER A 137 14.02 -0.34 -17.59
N ARG A 138 14.49 0.92 -17.53
CA ARG A 138 15.26 1.52 -18.63
C ARG A 138 16.67 0.95 -18.75
N ARG A 139 17.37 0.72 -17.63
CA ARG A 139 18.76 0.22 -17.66
C ARG A 139 18.89 -1.23 -18.07
N THR A 140 17.93 -2.06 -17.66
CA THR A 140 17.92 -3.51 -17.94
C THR A 140 17.04 -3.87 -19.13
N ASP A 141 16.42 -2.87 -19.76
CA ASP A 141 15.44 -3.01 -20.83
C ASP A 141 14.41 -4.13 -20.56
N SER A 142 13.80 -4.07 -19.36
CA SER A 142 12.96 -5.13 -18.80
C SER A 142 11.60 -4.65 -18.32
N CYS A 143 10.62 -5.56 -18.33
CA CYS A 143 9.26 -5.34 -17.83
C CYS A 143 9.20 -5.37 -16.30
N VAL A 144 9.89 -4.44 -15.63
CA VAL A 144 9.96 -4.32 -14.16
C VAL A 144 9.42 -2.98 -13.64
N ARG A 145 8.64 -2.25 -14.44
CA ARG A 145 7.94 -1.04 -13.97
C ARG A 145 6.90 -1.37 -12.89
N ALA A 146 6.55 -0.38 -12.06
CA ALA A 146 5.52 -0.51 -11.02
C ALA A 146 4.22 -1.11 -11.58
N ARG A 147 3.69 -0.54 -12.67
CA ARG A 147 2.56 -1.10 -13.40
C ARG A 147 3.02 -2.12 -14.45
N ILE A 148 2.18 -3.12 -14.69
CA ILE A 148 2.35 -4.10 -15.77
C ILE A 148 2.49 -3.36 -17.11
N CYS A 149 3.42 -3.83 -17.94
CA CYS A 149 3.64 -3.25 -19.26
C CYS A 149 2.48 -3.60 -20.20
N ARG A 150 2.19 -2.74 -21.17
CA ARG A 150 1.24 -3.06 -22.25
C ARG A 150 1.78 -4.26 -23.06
N LYS A 151 0.88 -5.04 -23.66
CA LYS A 151 1.23 -6.25 -24.45
C LYS A 151 2.28 -5.96 -25.53
N GLU A 152 2.22 -4.79 -26.15
CA GLU A 152 3.12 -4.34 -27.22
C GLU A 152 4.32 -3.51 -26.71
N CYS A 153 4.78 -3.73 -25.48
CA CYS A 153 5.93 -2.96 -24.97
C CYS A 153 7.24 -3.29 -25.71
N HIS A 154 8.14 -2.31 -25.79
CA HIS A 154 9.42 -2.44 -26.51
C HIS A 154 10.57 -3.05 -25.69
N HIS A 155 10.36 -3.40 -24.42
CA HIS A 155 11.41 -4.00 -23.59
C HIS A 155 11.87 -5.35 -24.14
N THR A 156 13.18 -5.58 -24.20
CA THR A 156 13.77 -6.87 -24.62
C THR A 156 13.45 -7.98 -23.61
N CYS A 157 13.64 -7.74 -22.31
CA CYS A 157 13.32 -8.71 -21.26
C CYS A 157 11.83 -8.63 -20.88
N LYS A 158 11.02 -9.48 -21.50
CA LYS A 158 9.58 -9.59 -21.23
C LYS A 158 9.28 -10.11 -19.82
N GLU A 159 8.00 -10.12 -19.47
CA GLU A 159 7.51 -10.56 -18.16
C GLU A 159 7.80 -12.02 -17.85
N SER A 160 7.88 -12.87 -18.88
CA SER A 160 8.27 -14.29 -18.76
C SER A 160 9.77 -14.52 -18.59
N ALA A 161 10.61 -13.50 -18.80
CA ALA A 161 12.05 -13.65 -18.62
C ALA A 161 12.37 -13.85 -17.12
N LEU A 162 13.24 -14.81 -16.81
CA LEU A 162 13.58 -15.16 -15.43
C LEU A 162 14.08 -13.94 -14.63
N SER A 163 14.95 -13.11 -15.22
CA SER A 163 15.46 -11.89 -14.58
C SER A 163 14.33 -10.92 -14.22
N THR A 164 13.39 -10.68 -15.14
CA THR A 164 12.21 -9.84 -14.92
C THR A 164 11.33 -10.41 -13.80
N LEU A 165 11.08 -11.72 -13.81
CA LEU A 165 10.29 -12.40 -12.79
C LEU A 165 10.95 -12.26 -11.42
N THR A 166 12.25 -12.55 -11.31
CA THR A 166 13.01 -12.42 -10.05
C THR A 166 12.95 -10.99 -9.51
N ILE A 167 13.16 -9.98 -10.35
CA ILE A 167 13.09 -8.57 -9.91
C ILE A 167 11.68 -8.23 -9.41
N ASN A 168 10.63 -8.61 -10.15
CA ASN A 168 9.25 -8.35 -9.73
C ASN A 168 8.90 -9.08 -8.43
N MET A 169 9.39 -10.30 -8.24
CA MET A 169 9.22 -11.06 -7.00
C MET A 169 9.90 -10.39 -5.80
N LEU A 170 11.12 -9.85 -5.98
CA LEU A 170 11.82 -9.11 -4.94
C LEU A 170 11.06 -7.83 -4.54
N PHE A 171 10.56 -7.07 -5.51
CA PHE A 171 9.75 -5.87 -5.22
C PHE A 171 8.40 -6.21 -4.58
N ARG A 172 7.77 -7.32 -4.96
CA ARG A 172 6.57 -7.82 -4.28
C ARG A 172 6.85 -8.17 -2.82
N ALA A 173 7.92 -8.92 -2.55
CA ALA A 173 8.33 -9.27 -1.19
C ALA A 173 8.62 -8.02 -0.35
N LEU A 174 9.24 -7.01 -0.97
CA LEU A 174 9.48 -5.72 -0.35
C LEU A 174 8.18 -4.97 -0.05
N ALA A 175 7.23 -4.92 -1.00
CA ALA A 175 5.94 -4.30 -0.82
C ALA A 175 5.15 -4.94 0.34
N LEU A 176 5.11 -6.28 0.41
CA LEU A 176 4.48 -7.00 1.52
C LEU A 176 5.16 -6.69 2.85
N THR A 177 6.50 -6.66 2.88
CA THR A 177 7.25 -6.27 4.08
C THR A 177 6.91 -4.84 4.53
N HIS A 178 6.78 -3.89 3.61
CA HIS A 178 6.32 -2.53 3.92
C HIS A 178 4.90 -2.54 4.50
N LEU A 179 3.98 -3.34 3.94
CA LEU A 179 2.60 -3.42 4.45
C LEU A 179 2.52 -4.03 5.85
N VAL A 180 3.31 -5.08 6.13
CA VAL A 180 3.40 -5.67 7.47
C VAL A 180 3.89 -4.62 8.47
N TYR A 181 4.97 -3.93 8.13
CA TYR A 181 5.56 -2.89 8.99
C TYR A 181 4.65 -1.68 9.20
N LEU A 182 3.90 -1.25 8.19
CA LEU A 182 2.95 -0.15 8.37
C LEU A 182 1.73 -0.63 9.15
N GLY A 183 1.30 -1.87 8.95
CA GLY A 183 0.12 -2.48 9.56
C GLY A 183 0.29 -2.86 11.02
N MET A 184 1.50 -3.16 11.49
CA MET A 184 1.74 -3.52 12.89
C MET A 184 1.40 -2.41 13.90
N ALA A 185 1.26 -1.15 13.43
CA ALA A 185 0.81 -0.06 14.27
C ALA A 185 -0.68 -0.15 14.65
N PHE A 186 -1.47 -1.03 14.02
CA PHE A 186 -2.91 -1.22 14.26
C PHE A 186 -3.20 -2.44 15.15
N ASP A 187 -2.37 -2.69 16.15
CA ASP A 187 -2.67 -3.71 17.16
C ASP A 187 -3.82 -3.27 18.07
N ASP A 188 -4.65 -4.23 18.52
CA ASP A 188 -5.87 -3.94 19.29
C ASP A 188 -5.62 -3.30 20.67
N SER A 189 -4.37 -3.10 21.07
CA SER A 189 -3.98 -2.60 22.39
C SER A 189 -4.53 -1.21 22.71
N THR A 190 -4.88 -0.39 21.71
CA THR A 190 -5.39 0.98 21.93
C THR A 190 -6.62 1.34 21.09
N ALA A 191 -7.33 0.35 20.55
CA ALA A 191 -8.52 0.57 19.73
C ALA A 191 -9.62 1.40 20.44
N GLU A 192 -9.78 1.23 21.76
CA GLU A 192 -10.84 1.90 22.54
C GLU A 192 -10.49 3.32 23.02
N THR A 193 -9.21 3.63 23.20
CA THR A 193 -8.76 4.92 23.77
C THR A 193 -8.28 5.92 22.73
N GLY A 194 -8.16 5.46 21.46
CA GLY A 194 -7.56 6.23 20.38
C GLY A 194 -6.05 6.09 20.38
N TYR A 195 -5.50 5.77 19.21
CA TYR A 195 -4.08 5.53 19.02
C TYR A 195 -3.27 6.83 19.18
N SER A 196 -2.46 6.91 20.24
CA SER A 196 -1.56 8.04 20.44
C SER A 196 -0.36 7.99 19.49
N TRP A 197 0.17 9.16 19.11
CA TRP A 197 1.38 9.25 18.29
C TRP A 197 2.58 8.51 18.93
N ARG A 198 2.64 8.45 20.26
CA ARG A 198 3.68 7.74 21.00
C ARG A 198 3.63 6.24 20.74
N HIS A 199 2.43 5.67 20.68
CA HIS A 199 2.23 4.25 20.39
C HIS A 199 2.70 3.91 18.98
N THR A 200 2.27 4.68 17.98
CA THR A 200 2.72 4.46 16.58
C THR A 200 4.24 4.52 16.46
N LEU A 201 4.87 5.52 17.10
CA LEU A 201 6.33 5.65 17.07
C LEU A 201 7.04 4.56 17.88
N SER A 202 6.51 4.11 19.02
CA SER A 202 7.12 3.03 19.81
C SER A 202 7.12 1.72 19.05
N VAL A 203 5.99 1.34 18.45
CA VAL A 203 5.88 0.13 17.63
C VAL A 203 6.90 0.14 16.48
N TRP A 204 7.06 1.28 15.82
CA TRP A 204 8.04 1.43 14.75
C TRP A 204 9.49 1.52 15.24
N ALA A 205 9.72 2.07 16.43
CA ALA A 205 11.02 2.10 17.08
C ALA A 205 11.49 0.71 17.50
N ASP A 206 10.60 -0.14 17.99
CA ASP A 206 10.88 -1.54 18.35
C ASP A 206 11.31 -2.36 17.13
N SER A 207 10.86 -1.94 15.94
CA SER A 207 11.28 -2.47 14.64
C SER A 207 12.44 -1.67 14.01
N TYR A 208 13.15 -0.85 14.78
CA TYR A 208 14.31 -0.05 14.35
C TYR A 208 14.04 0.84 13.13
N TYR A 209 12.79 1.23 12.91
CA TYR A 209 12.35 1.96 11.73
C TYR A 209 12.79 1.33 10.39
N PHE A 210 12.99 0.00 10.34
CA PHE A 210 13.71 -0.66 9.24
C PHE A 210 13.11 -0.33 7.86
N SER A 211 11.78 -0.29 7.77
CA SER A 211 11.07 -0.02 6.52
C SER A 211 11.23 1.43 6.06
N HIS A 212 11.27 2.37 7.01
CA HIS A 212 11.57 3.78 6.73
C HIS A 212 13.01 3.95 6.26
N VAL A 213 13.95 3.22 6.85
CA VAL A 213 15.35 3.20 6.41
C VAL A 213 15.47 2.67 4.98
N ILE A 214 14.79 1.56 4.65
CA ILE A 214 14.76 1.03 3.28
C ILE A 214 14.12 2.05 2.32
N GLY A 215 12.99 2.64 2.70
CA GLY A 215 12.31 3.67 1.91
C GLY A 215 13.19 4.90 1.65
N LEU A 216 13.93 5.36 2.66
CA LEU A 216 14.88 6.46 2.53
C LEU A 216 16.06 6.08 1.62
N PHE A 217 16.64 4.90 1.82
CA PHE A 217 17.70 4.39 0.94
C PHE A 217 17.22 4.33 -0.51
N MET A 218 16.03 3.81 -0.75
CA MET A 218 15.40 3.78 -2.06
C MET A 218 15.21 5.19 -2.62
N LEU A 219 14.75 6.14 -1.82
CA LEU A 219 14.57 7.52 -2.27
C LEU A 219 15.91 8.17 -2.69
N LEU A 220 16.96 7.96 -1.90
CA LEU A 220 18.31 8.46 -2.19
C LEU A 220 18.88 7.82 -3.46
N LEU A 221 18.79 6.50 -3.58
CA LEU A 221 19.19 5.76 -4.77
C LEU A 221 18.40 6.22 -6.01
N SER A 222 17.12 6.53 -5.83
CA SER A 222 16.26 7.07 -6.88
C SER A 222 16.65 8.48 -7.32
N SER A 223 17.51 9.17 -6.57
CA SER A 223 17.99 10.52 -6.85
C SER A 223 19.43 10.51 -7.39
N ALA A 224 20.26 9.55 -6.97
CA ALA A 224 21.68 9.44 -7.33
C ALA A 224 21.97 8.79 -8.71
N PHE A 225 20.97 8.65 -9.59
CA PHE A 225 21.10 7.89 -10.86
C PHE A 225 20.54 8.60 -12.09
#